data_AF-G4RM49-F1
#
_entry.id   AF-G4RM49-F1
#
_cell.length_a   1.000
_cell.length_b   1.000
_cell.length_c   1.000
_cell.angle_alpha   90.00
_cell.angle_beta   90.00
_cell.angle_gamma   90.00
#
_symmetry.space_group_name_H-M   'P 1'
#
loop_
_entity.id
_entity.type
_entity.pdbx_description
1 polymer ?
#
loop_
_entity_poly.entity_id
_entity_poly.type
_entity_poly.pdbx_seq_one_letter_code
_entity_poly.pdbx_strand_id
1 'polypeptide(L)'
;MRLKFLAMAIIGLTALALAAPINVVFPYTAQVQYLAYKTVTLTIQLGPGGTYTITPPAVAPGAGFTYSGMVVQFLGTYPSVQVAANGFYSKSYDAQGFLKAVYVGPDATKVMLINTAATTVQAQVQITYQFTHDEYYPLTNGTVITITLPNAQLPQGFGESATVRIDPNAPYVISSVELPDGQPASAYRVEPKVAELAQPGTYKVVISSGPALPSALLVKSLQQQTATLAPNSQLTVTGAQISVPQGWQLLGYVVFAYTGSISLVGQPSSGSISIGGGLVDIVNNNTLSFIIRSVSYLIPPLWQAQLTYKIAIVYGTSFTVTSTLSSPVNVIYIPIVYKPAQVTWLPDRALVNVTQNDVADGVWTSIVLELPPLAKIVSIKTPSNALITNSTDVQLVWGGGVRMASISPDGHEAYIVVQEGNTAETGVYTFIIDWKPLKIDVVNKFGGAPVSDITASAGEYNVAVSNGVVEVYVYKPSPVEVQIAYKGVPAANVLVQSLDDSPHTVQLGIYNVQVIVVGALNQPIPNAQVSINGFPASGATDASGSVAFQGVLQGNYTVSVNVANRVHVTDGLTVDGPSQTVTLVVKTPIIAIVGGVPITVTDAAAAAGGVSAAGLALALRRMMSKESGEAVAEVEEI
;
A
#
# COMPACT_ATOMS: atom_id res chain seq x y z
N MET A 1 -36.56 -14.05 -65.55
CA MET A 1 -35.48 -13.04 -65.71
C MET A 1 -34.48 -13.28 -64.58
N ARG A 2 -33.34 -13.92 -64.88
CA ARG A 2 -32.41 -14.48 -63.88
C ARG A 2 -31.28 -13.50 -63.57
N LEU A 3 -31.06 -13.32 -62.27
CA LEU A 3 -29.95 -12.66 -61.57
C LEU A 3 -28.56 -12.91 -62.17
N LYS A 4 -27.71 -11.87 -62.16
CA LYS A 4 -26.29 -12.01 -61.83
C LYS A 4 -25.86 -10.83 -60.94
N PHE A 5 -25.59 -11.16 -59.67
CA PHE A 5 -24.97 -10.27 -58.68
C PHE A 5 -23.48 -10.11 -59.00
N LEU A 6 -23.02 -8.86 -58.96
CA LEU A 6 -21.61 -8.47 -59.04
C LEU A 6 -21.00 -8.63 -57.64
N ALA A 7 -20.07 -9.56 -57.46
CA ALA A 7 -19.33 -9.70 -56.21
C ALA A 7 -18.23 -8.61 -56.17
N MET A 8 -18.44 -7.58 -55.35
CA MET A 8 -17.39 -6.68 -54.89
C MET A 8 -16.44 -7.48 -54.00
N ALA A 9 -15.18 -7.61 -54.42
CA ALA A 9 -14.12 -8.17 -53.60
C ALA A 9 -13.84 -7.23 -52.42
N ILE A 10 -14.32 -7.62 -51.24
CA ILE A 10 -13.91 -7.02 -49.97
C ILE A 10 -12.46 -7.47 -49.74
N ILE A 11 -11.51 -6.54 -49.90
CA ILE A 11 -10.15 -6.70 -49.40
C ILE A 11 -10.28 -6.76 -47.88
N GLY A 12 -10.16 -7.97 -47.31
CA GLY A 12 -10.13 -8.16 -45.88
C GLY A 12 -8.90 -7.45 -45.30
N LEU A 13 -9.12 -6.34 -44.60
CA LEU A 13 -8.18 -5.81 -43.63
C LEU A 13 -7.99 -6.92 -42.58
N THR A 14 -6.91 -7.69 -42.68
CA THR A 14 -6.50 -8.56 -41.59
C THR A 14 -6.18 -7.66 -40.41
N ALA A 15 -6.97 -7.79 -39.35
CA ALA A 15 -6.71 -7.09 -38.10
C ALA A 15 -5.26 -7.38 -37.66
N LEU A 16 -4.49 -6.32 -37.40
CA LEU A 16 -3.17 -6.40 -36.80
C LEU A 16 -3.32 -7.09 -35.44
N ALA A 17 -2.94 -8.36 -35.35
CA ALA A 17 -2.82 -9.06 -34.08
C ALA A 17 -1.56 -8.51 -33.39
N LEU A 18 -1.75 -7.46 -32.58
CA LEU A 18 -0.74 -7.02 -31.62
C LEU A 18 -0.65 -8.04 -30.49
N ALA A 19 0.55 -8.24 -29.95
CA ALA A 19 0.72 -8.99 -28.71
C ALA A 19 -0.14 -8.33 -27.62
N ALA A 20 -0.99 -9.13 -26.96
CA ALA A 20 -1.78 -8.64 -25.84
C ALA A 20 -0.84 -8.39 -24.64
N PRO A 21 -0.99 -7.26 -23.94
CA PRO A 21 -0.20 -6.99 -22.74
C PRO A 21 -0.50 -8.04 -21.66
N ILE A 22 0.52 -8.41 -20.88
CA ILE A 22 0.31 -9.28 -19.71
C ILE A 22 -0.43 -8.51 -18.61
N ASN A 23 -1.29 -9.18 -17.85
CA ASN A 23 -1.95 -8.57 -16.70
C ASN A 23 -1.22 -8.99 -15.42
N VAL A 24 -0.75 -8.01 -14.66
CA VAL A 24 -0.06 -8.22 -13.37
C VAL A 24 -0.88 -7.54 -12.29
N VAL A 25 -1.26 -8.28 -11.25
CA VAL A 25 -2.00 -7.72 -10.11
C VAL A 25 -1.18 -7.94 -8.85
N PHE A 26 -0.80 -6.84 -8.21
CA PHE A 26 -0.26 -6.85 -6.86
C PHE A 26 -1.44 -6.68 -5.89
N PRO A 27 -1.76 -7.71 -5.09
CA PRO A 27 -2.95 -7.70 -4.24
C PRO A 27 -2.78 -6.70 -3.10
N TYR A 28 -3.89 -6.42 -2.39
CA TYR A 28 -3.81 -5.71 -1.11
C TYR A 28 -2.85 -6.43 -0.17
N THR A 29 -2.14 -5.68 0.66
CA THR A 29 -1.21 -6.22 1.65
C THR A 29 -1.59 -5.80 3.06
N ALA A 30 -1.17 -6.58 4.05
CA ALA A 30 -1.05 -6.14 5.42
C ALA A 30 0.42 -5.88 5.72
N GLN A 31 0.71 -4.74 6.32
CA GLN A 31 2.01 -4.41 6.88
C GLN A 31 2.10 -4.94 8.31
N VAL A 32 3.13 -5.72 8.60
CA VAL A 32 3.52 -6.08 9.96
C VAL A 32 4.77 -5.29 10.30
N GLN A 33 4.61 -4.27 11.14
CA GLN A 33 5.72 -3.48 11.64
C GLN A 33 6.18 -4.02 13.00
N TYR A 34 7.38 -4.58 13.05
CA TYR A 34 8.06 -4.92 14.28
C TYR A 34 8.80 -3.69 14.81
N LEU A 35 8.54 -3.32 16.07
CA LEU A 35 9.22 -2.25 16.78
C LEU A 35 10.09 -2.85 17.88
N ALA A 36 11.40 -2.91 17.64
CA ALA A 36 12.37 -3.22 18.67
C ALA A 36 12.77 -1.93 19.40
N TYR A 37 12.76 -1.96 20.74
CA TYR A 37 13.06 -0.79 21.54
C TYR A 37 13.94 -1.08 22.74
N LYS A 38 14.75 -0.08 23.12
CA LYS A 38 15.61 -0.12 24.31
C LYS A 38 15.47 1.17 25.09
N THR A 39 15.16 1.03 26.37
CA THR A 39 14.94 2.15 27.28
C THR A 39 16.12 2.35 28.22
N VAL A 40 16.58 3.60 28.35
CA VAL A 40 17.68 4.02 29.23
C VAL A 40 17.22 5.21 30.05
N THR A 41 17.33 5.12 31.37
CA THR A 41 17.03 6.24 32.27
C THR A 41 18.32 6.96 32.64
N LEU A 42 18.35 8.30 32.46
CA LEU A 42 19.49 9.16 32.76
C LEU A 42 19.09 10.24 33.77
N THR A 43 20.03 10.60 34.64
CA THR A 43 19.95 11.80 35.48
C THR A 43 20.99 12.79 34.99
N ILE A 44 20.53 13.94 34.50
CA ILE A 44 21.36 14.95 33.82
C ILE A 44 21.42 16.20 34.69
N GLN A 45 22.62 16.66 35.00
CA GLN A 45 22.82 17.96 35.63
C GLN A 45 23.18 19.01 34.56
N LEU A 46 22.33 20.02 34.43
CA LEU A 46 22.52 21.14 33.51
C LEU A 46 22.78 22.41 34.31
N GLY A 47 24.00 22.95 34.23
CA GLY A 47 24.32 24.27 34.79
C GLY A 47 23.54 25.40 34.10
N PRO A 48 23.66 26.66 34.57
CA PRO A 48 23.04 27.81 33.91
C PRO A 48 23.49 27.93 32.44
N GLY A 49 22.55 27.94 31.49
CA GLY A 49 22.86 27.92 30.05
C GLY A 49 23.47 26.60 29.54
N GLY A 50 23.61 25.59 30.39
CA GLY A 50 24.25 24.32 30.08
C GLY A 50 23.42 23.46 29.12
N THR A 51 24.11 22.60 28.37
CA THR A 51 23.49 21.71 27.38
C THR A 51 23.92 20.26 27.57
N TYR A 52 23.03 19.32 27.26
CA TYR A 52 23.34 17.89 27.16
C TYR A 52 22.88 17.35 25.81
N THR A 53 23.74 16.60 25.12
CA THR A 53 23.42 16.04 23.80
C THR A 53 23.12 14.56 23.90
N ILE A 54 22.00 14.15 23.32
CA ILE A 54 21.58 12.77 23.11
C ILE A 54 21.79 12.46 21.63
N THR A 55 22.39 11.31 21.33
CA THR A 55 22.66 10.84 19.96
C THR A 55 22.01 9.48 19.73
N PRO A 56 21.66 9.14 18.47
CA PRO A 56 21.25 7.79 18.11
C PRO A 56 22.29 6.75 18.53
N PRO A 57 21.86 5.52 18.83
CA PRO A 57 22.75 4.41 19.11
C PRO A 57 23.54 4.02 17.85
N ALA A 58 24.80 3.60 18.03
CA ALA A 58 25.70 3.33 16.91
C ALA A 58 25.40 2.02 16.15
N VAL A 59 24.61 1.11 16.73
CA VAL A 59 24.36 -0.23 16.16
C VAL A 59 22.88 -0.58 16.30
N ALA A 60 22.29 -1.08 15.21
CA ALA A 60 20.94 -1.61 15.16
C ALA A 60 20.85 -2.98 15.89
N PRO A 61 19.67 -3.35 16.42
CA PRO A 61 19.55 -4.57 17.22
C PRO A 61 19.72 -5.86 16.41
N GLY A 62 19.50 -5.86 15.09
CA GLY A 62 19.62 -7.07 14.28
C GLY A 62 19.48 -6.81 12.78
N ALA A 63 19.57 -7.88 11.99
CA ALA A 63 19.33 -7.81 10.55
C ALA A 63 17.87 -7.38 10.30
N GLY A 64 17.64 -6.52 9.29
CA GLY A 64 16.31 -6.03 8.93
C GLY A 64 15.81 -4.83 9.74
N PHE A 65 16.31 -4.61 10.96
CA PHE A 65 15.93 -3.46 11.77
C PHE A 65 16.68 -2.19 11.38
N THR A 66 15.94 -1.10 11.20
CA THR A 66 16.49 0.23 10.92
C THR A 66 16.14 1.18 12.05
N TYR A 67 17.02 2.14 12.36
CA TYR A 67 16.74 3.15 13.37
C TYR A 67 15.55 3.99 12.92
N SER A 68 14.48 4.00 13.72
CA SER A 68 13.24 4.73 13.43
C SER A 68 13.10 6.01 14.24
N GLY A 69 13.91 6.18 15.30
CA GLY A 69 13.90 7.38 16.11
C GLY A 69 14.15 7.12 17.59
N MET A 70 13.86 8.13 18.40
CA MET A 70 13.88 8.00 19.86
C MET A 70 12.80 8.85 20.52
N VAL A 71 12.37 8.40 21.70
CA VAL A 71 11.48 9.17 22.56
C VAL A 71 12.23 9.56 23.82
N VAL A 72 12.30 10.86 24.11
CA VAL A 72 12.86 11.42 25.34
C VAL A 72 11.72 11.84 26.25
N GLN A 73 11.42 11.03 27.27
CA GLN A 73 10.38 11.30 28.26
C GLN A 73 10.98 11.97 29.50
N PHE A 74 10.34 13.03 29.99
CA PHE A 74 10.74 13.71 31.22
C PHE A 74 10.00 13.10 32.41
N LEU A 75 10.74 12.60 33.41
CA LEU A 75 10.17 11.95 34.60
C LEU A 75 9.78 12.95 35.71
N GLY A 76 9.63 14.22 35.34
CA GLY A 76 9.28 15.31 36.23
C GLY A 76 9.00 16.58 35.43
N THR A 77 8.63 17.65 36.13
CA THR A 77 8.34 18.95 35.51
C THR A 77 9.60 19.81 35.50
N TYR A 78 10.06 20.21 34.31
CA TYR A 78 11.28 21.02 34.15
C TYR A 78 11.01 22.28 33.29
N PRO A 79 10.42 23.34 33.87
CA PRO A 79 9.94 24.50 33.11
C PRO A 79 11.03 25.24 32.32
N SER A 80 12.28 25.18 32.79
CA SER A 80 13.42 25.86 32.17
C SER A 80 14.19 25.01 31.17
N VAL A 81 13.82 23.73 30.98
CA VAL A 81 14.49 22.86 30.01
C VAL A 81 13.83 22.97 28.65
N GLN A 82 14.61 23.37 27.65
CA GLN A 82 14.21 23.40 26.25
C GLN A 82 14.88 22.27 25.48
N VAL A 83 14.28 21.90 24.34
CA VAL A 83 14.79 20.86 23.45
C VAL A 83 14.90 21.39 22.03
N ALA A 84 16.04 21.10 21.41
CA ALA A 84 16.33 21.31 20.00
C ALA A 84 16.86 20.02 19.37
N ALA A 85 16.55 19.77 18.09
CA ALA A 85 17.12 18.67 17.32
C ALA A 85 17.52 19.15 15.92
N ASN A 86 18.48 18.50 15.30
CA ASN A 86 18.95 18.82 13.94
C ASN A 86 18.21 18.07 12.83
N GLY A 87 17.05 17.52 13.15
CA GLY A 87 16.13 16.85 12.24
C GLY A 87 14.70 16.99 12.76
N PHE A 88 13.81 16.16 12.25
CA PHE A 88 12.41 16.13 12.64
C PHE A 88 12.24 15.76 14.11
N TYR A 89 11.42 16.54 14.83
CA TYR A 89 11.00 16.18 16.19
C TYR A 89 9.64 16.80 16.53
N SER A 90 8.89 16.12 17.40
CA SER A 90 7.63 16.58 17.99
C SER A 90 7.75 16.71 19.50
N LYS A 91 6.91 17.57 20.09
CA LYS A 91 6.82 17.78 21.54
C LYS A 91 5.43 17.41 22.02
N SER A 92 5.36 16.70 23.14
CA SER A 92 4.14 16.47 23.90
C SER A 92 4.21 17.23 25.22
N TYR A 93 3.08 17.80 25.63
CA TYR A 93 2.95 18.59 26.84
C TYR A 93 1.96 17.94 27.80
N ASP A 94 2.15 18.16 29.10
CA ASP A 94 1.14 17.81 30.10
C ASP A 94 -0.03 18.81 30.13
N ALA A 95 -1.04 18.53 30.96
CA ALA A 95 -2.23 19.38 31.09
C ALA A 95 -1.93 20.79 31.64
N GLN A 96 -0.74 21.00 32.21
CA GLN A 96 -0.26 22.28 32.73
C GLN A 96 0.62 23.02 31.71
N GLY A 97 0.85 22.43 30.52
CA GLY A 97 1.64 23.02 29.44
C GLY A 97 3.14 22.78 29.56
N PHE A 98 3.60 21.92 30.47
CA PHE A 98 5.02 21.58 30.60
C PHE A 98 5.41 20.43 29.67
N LEU A 99 6.67 20.46 29.21
CA LEU A 99 7.19 19.44 28.29
C LEU A 99 7.22 18.07 28.97
N LYS A 100 6.47 17.12 28.41
CA LYS A 100 6.33 15.74 28.90
C LYS A 100 7.23 14.77 28.13
N ALA A 101 7.25 14.88 26.81
CA ALA A 101 8.05 14.02 25.95
C ALA A 101 8.46 14.73 24.67
N VAL A 102 9.56 14.25 24.08
CA VAL A 102 10.00 14.64 22.74
C VAL A 102 10.15 13.38 21.91
N TYR A 103 9.47 13.33 20.77
CA TYR A 103 9.61 12.24 19.79
C TYR A 103 10.50 12.75 18.68
N VAL A 104 11.49 11.96 18.31
CA VAL A 104 12.57 12.37 17.43
C VAL A 104 12.62 11.38 16.27
N GLY A 105 12.57 11.91 15.05
CA GLY A 105 12.59 11.11 13.82
C GLY A 105 13.97 10.49 13.54
N PRO A 106 14.03 9.58 12.56
CA PRO A 106 15.25 8.86 12.22
C PRO A 106 16.31 9.73 11.53
N ASP A 107 15.92 10.91 11.03
CA ASP A 107 16.77 11.90 10.38
C ASP A 107 17.57 12.77 11.37
N ALA A 108 17.16 12.81 12.63
CA ALA A 108 17.86 13.56 13.66
C ALA A 108 19.06 12.78 14.20
N THR A 109 20.25 13.37 14.05
CA THR A 109 21.51 12.77 14.55
C THR A 109 21.94 13.33 15.91
N LYS A 110 21.32 14.44 16.35
CA LYS A 110 21.60 15.10 17.63
C LYS A 110 20.35 15.74 18.21
N VAL A 111 20.09 15.48 19.48
CA VAL A 111 19.05 16.13 20.29
C VAL A 111 19.73 16.82 21.47
N MET A 112 19.49 18.12 21.64
CA MET A 112 20.08 18.93 22.69
C MET A 112 19.02 19.31 23.72
N LEU A 113 19.28 18.98 24.98
CA LEU A 113 18.57 19.53 26.14
C LEU A 113 19.31 20.78 26.60
N ILE A 114 18.60 21.88 26.80
CA ILE A 114 19.18 23.21 27.10
C ILE A 114 18.52 23.76 28.36
N ASN A 115 19.30 24.11 29.38
CA ASN A 115 18.79 24.80 30.55
C ASN A 115 18.79 26.32 30.34
N THR A 116 17.60 26.92 30.35
CA THR A 116 17.41 28.38 30.18
C THR A 116 17.36 29.16 31.50
N ALA A 117 17.41 28.48 32.65
CA ALA A 117 17.42 29.14 33.95
C ALA A 117 18.83 29.65 34.33
N ALA A 118 18.86 30.62 35.25
CA ALA A 118 20.09 31.13 35.87
C ALA A 118 20.67 30.19 36.94
N THR A 119 20.00 29.07 37.23
CA THR A 119 20.39 28.08 38.25
C THR A 119 20.56 26.70 37.63
N THR A 120 21.35 25.84 38.28
CA THR A 120 21.49 24.44 37.88
C THR A 120 20.16 23.70 37.99
N VAL A 121 19.85 22.87 37.00
CA VAL A 121 18.68 21.98 36.98
C VAL A 121 19.15 20.53 36.89
N GLN A 122 18.58 19.69 37.74
CA GLN A 122 18.76 18.24 37.66
C GLN A 122 17.52 17.64 36.99
N ALA A 123 17.67 17.18 35.75
CA ALA A 123 16.59 16.58 34.97
C ALA A 123 16.76 15.06 34.93
N GLN A 124 15.71 14.33 35.31
CA GLN A 124 15.62 12.88 35.10
C GLN A 124 14.82 12.62 33.82
N VAL A 125 15.45 11.93 32.87
CA VAL A 125 14.85 11.59 31.57
C VAL A 125 14.93 10.10 31.29
N GLN A 126 13.93 9.57 30.61
CA GLN A 126 13.90 8.22 30.08
C GLN A 126 13.97 8.30 28.56
N ILE A 127 14.99 7.69 27.97
CA ILE A 127 15.24 7.68 26.52
C ILE A 127 14.91 6.29 26.01
N THR A 128 13.93 6.19 25.12
CA THR A 128 13.57 4.95 24.43
C THR A 128 14.05 5.06 22.98
N TYR A 129 15.07 4.27 22.63
CA TYR A 129 15.54 4.13 21.26
C TYR A 129 14.65 3.13 20.52
N GLN A 130 14.27 3.46 19.30
CA GLN A 130 13.31 2.71 18.50
C GLN A 130 13.92 2.27 17.17
N PHE A 131 13.60 1.05 16.78
CA PHE A 131 14.02 0.45 15.53
C PHE A 131 12.86 -0.30 14.91
N THR A 132 12.63 -0.13 13.61
CA THR A 132 11.53 -0.80 12.90
C THR A 132 12.04 -1.79 11.86
N HIS A 133 11.27 -2.86 11.69
CA HIS A 133 11.38 -3.81 10.58
C HIS A 133 9.97 -4.08 10.05
N ASP A 134 9.75 -3.81 8.76
CA ASP A 134 8.45 -3.97 8.12
C ASP A 134 8.44 -5.23 7.24
N GLU A 135 7.39 -6.02 7.38
CA GLU A 135 7.06 -7.16 6.51
C GLU A 135 5.70 -6.94 5.85
N TYR A 136 5.55 -7.39 4.60
CA TYR A 136 4.31 -7.23 3.84
C TYR A 136 3.72 -8.57 3.46
N TYR A 137 2.45 -8.78 3.80
CA TYR A 137 1.74 -10.04 3.60
C TYR A 137 0.57 -9.83 2.62
N PRO A 138 0.56 -10.50 1.46
CA PRO A 138 -0.57 -10.47 0.54
C PRO A 138 -1.88 -10.92 1.21
N LEU A 139 -2.95 -10.16 1.00
CA LEU A 139 -4.25 -10.41 1.58
C LEU A 139 -5.15 -11.23 0.66
N THR A 140 -5.78 -12.23 1.27
CA THR A 140 -6.87 -13.03 0.70
C THR A 140 -7.89 -13.27 1.81
N ASN A 141 -9.09 -13.74 1.45
CA ASN A 141 -10.09 -14.03 2.48
C ASN A 141 -9.63 -15.19 3.37
N GLY A 142 -9.53 -14.96 4.68
CA GLY A 142 -9.04 -15.93 5.65
C GLY A 142 -7.52 -15.95 5.81
N THR A 143 -6.80 -14.91 5.36
CA THR A 143 -5.37 -14.75 5.66
C THR A 143 -5.15 -14.79 7.18
N VAL A 144 -4.18 -15.59 7.62
CA VAL A 144 -3.75 -15.67 9.02
C VAL A 144 -2.28 -15.31 9.11
N ILE A 145 -1.97 -14.25 9.86
CA ILE A 145 -0.59 -13.81 10.09
C ILE A 145 -0.15 -14.31 11.46
N THR A 146 0.93 -15.09 11.51
CA THR A 146 1.49 -15.61 12.77
C THR A 146 2.64 -14.72 13.21
N ILE A 147 2.53 -14.14 14.40
CA ILE A 147 3.51 -13.20 14.96
C ILE A 147 4.06 -13.78 16.26
N THR A 148 5.38 -13.80 16.42
CA THR A 148 6.04 -14.25 17.65
C THR A 148 6.88 -13.11 18.22
N LEU A 149 6.65 -12.77 19.49
CA LEU A 149 7.34 -11.72 20.22
C LEU A 149 8.03 -12.27 21.47
N PRO A 150 9.27 -11.88 21.78
CA PRO A 150 10.20 -11.24 20.85
C PRO A 150 10.65 -12.23 19.75
N ASN A 151 11.04 -11.71 18.60
CA ASN A 151 11.74 -12.43 17.56
C ASN A 151 13.02 -13.04 18.16
N ALA A 152 13.26 -14.34 17.90
CA ALA A 152 14.41 -15.08 18.43
C ALA A 152 15.78 -14.46 18.06
N GLN A 153 15.81 -13.54 17.10
CA GLN A 153 17.01 -12.85 16.63
C GLN A 153 17.34 -11.55 17.39
N LEU A 154 16.51 -11.09 18.33
CA LEU A 154 16.77 -9.86 19.06
C LEU A 154 17.79 -10.04 20.20
N PRO A 155 18.75 -9.10 20.37
CA PRO A 155 19.70 -9.13 21.48
C PRO A 155 19.01 -8.98 22.83
N GLN A 156 19.68 -9.51 23.87
CA GLN A 156 19.21 -9.36 25.25
C GLN A 156 19.07 -7.88 25.65
N GLY A 157 17.95 -7.55 26.30
CA GLY A 157 17.67 -6.21 26.81
C GLY A 157 16.90 -5.29 25.87
N PHE A 158 16.50 -5.77 24.69
CA PHE A 158 15.49 -5.13 23.85
C PHE A 158 14.10 -5.66 24.21
N GLY A 159 13.12 -4.75 24.25
CA GLY A 159 11.70 -5.10 24.13
C GLY A 159 11.31 -5.11 22.65
N GLU A 160 10.21 -5.79 22.34
CA GLU A 160 9.63 -5.78 21.00
C GLU A 160 8.11 -5.70 21.09
N SER A 161 7.51 -4.96 20.17
CA SER A 161 6.09 -5.00 19.86
C SER A 161 5.89 -5.17 18.36
N ALA A 162 4.71 -5.62 17.94
CA ALA A 162 4.33 -5.68 16.54
C ALA A 162 3.01 -4.98 16.31
N THR A 163 2.91 -4.25 15.21
CA THR A 163 1.67 -3.63 14.74
C THR A 163 1.32 -4.20 13.38
N VAL A 164 0.13 -4.79 13.26
CA VAL A 164 -0.43 -5.22 11.98
C VAL A 164 -1.34 -4.12 11.48
N ARG A 165 -1.09 -3.59 10.28
CA ARG A 165 -1.89 -2.56 9.62
C ARG A 165 -2.39 -3.08 8.27
N ILE A 166 -3.67 -2.84 8.00
CA ILE A 166 -4.31 -3.09 6.70
C ILE A 166 -4.66 -1.73 6.11
N ASP A 167 -4.41 -1.53 4.82
CA ASP A 167 -4.85 -0.31 4.14
C ASP A 167 -6.34 -0.03 4.40
N PRO A 168 -6.72 1.21 4.77
CA PRO A 168 -8.11 1.53 5.09
C PRO A 168 -9.06 1.14 3.96
N ASN A 169 -8.67 1.44 2.71
CA ASN A 169 -9.46 1.18 1.51
C ASN A 169 -9.55 -0.31 1.12
N ALA A 170 -8.76 -1.19 1.73
CA ALA A 170 -8.79 -2.61 1.43
C ALA A 170 -10.11 -3.24 1.91
N PRO A 171 -10.71 -4.18 1.17
CA PRO A 171 -11.96 -4.85 1.55
C PRO A 171 -11.73 -5.99 2.57
N TYR A 172 -10.85 -5.75 3.55
CA TYR A 172 -10.44 -6.71 4.57
C TYR A 172 -10.43 -6.07 5.95
N VAL A 173 -10.72 -6.86 6.99
CA VAL A 173 -10.70 -6.43 8.38
C VAL A 173 -10.05 -7.49 9.26
N ILE A 174 -9.48 -7.06 10.38
CA ILE A 174 -9.03 -7.95 11.45
C ILE A 174 -10.28 -8.48 12.16
N SER A 175 -10.49 -9.79 12.11
CA SER A 175 -11.65 -10.44 12.74
C SER A 175 -11.36 -10.94 14.15
N SER A 176 -10.14 -11.37 14.40
CA SER A 176 -9.72 -11.86 15.72
C SER A 176 -8.21 -11.81 15.89
N VAL A 177 -7.79 -11.74 17.16
CA VAL A 177 -6.41 -11.98 17.59
C VAL A 177 -6.45 -13.16 18.56
N GLU A 178 -5.80 -14.25 18.18
CA GLU A 178 -5.87 -15.54 18.84
C GLU A 178 -4.50 -16.01 19.31
N LEU A 179 -4.49 -16.86 20.34
CA LEU A 179 -3.34 -17.68 20.72
C LEU A 179 -3.20 -18.87 19.76
N PRO A 180 -2.07 -19.62 19.78
CA PRO A 180 -1.84 -20.71 18.83
C PRO A 180 -2.89 -21.83 18.92
N ASP A 181 -3.50 -22.01 20.09
CA ASP A 181 -4.58 -22.97 20.39
C ASP A 181 -5.97 -22.50 19.94
N GLY A 182 -6.09 -21.29 19.37
CA GLY A 182 -7.34 -20.68 18.91
C GLY A 182 -8.13 -19.95 20.00
N GLN A 183 -7.62 -19.86 21.23
CA GLN A 183 -8.27 -19.06 22.26
C GLN A 183 -8.05 -17.56 22.00
N PRO A 184 -9.00 -16.68 22.35
CA PRO A 184 -8.78 -15.24 22.24
C PRO A 184 -7.55 -14.80 23.04
N ALA A 185 -6.69 -13.98 22.43
CA ALA A 185 -5.62 -13.33 23.16
C ALA A 185 -6.19 -12.38 24.21
N SER A 186 -5.41 -12.03 25.24
CA SER A 186 -5.86 -11.14 26.33
C SER A 186 -5.05 -9.85 26.45
N ALA A 187 -3.94 -9.74 25.70
CA ALA A 187 -2.97 -8.67 25.80
C ALA A 187 -2.62 -8.08 24.43
N TYR A 188 -3.57 -7.34 23.87
CA TYR A 188 -3.44 -6.66 22.59
C TYR A 188 -4.37 -5.44 22.55
N ARG A 189 -4.11 -4.53 21.62
CA ARG A 189 -5.04 -3.48 21.22
C ARG A 189 -5.51 -3.80 19.81
N VAL A 190 -6.78 -3.53 19.50
CA VAL A 190 -7.30 -3.82 18.17
C VAL A 190 -8.37 -2.85 17.73
N GLU A 191 -8.43 -2.67 16.43
CA GLU A 191 -9.51 -2.07 15.67
C GLU A 191 -9.64 -2.80 14.31
N PRO A 192 -10.65 -2.50 13.48
CA PRO A 192 -10.90 -3.27 12.26
C PRO A 192 -9.73 -3.29 11.27
N LYS A 193 -8.80 -2.32 11.32
CA LYS A 193 -7.67 -2.18 10.39
C LYS A 193 -6.31 -2.32 11.05
N VAL A 194 -6.23 -2.24 12.38
CA VAL A 194 -4.96 -2.24 13.11
C VAL A 194 -5.03 -3.17 14.31
N ALA A 195 -3.97 -3.94 14.55
CA ALA A 195 -3.77 -4.70 15.78
C ALA A 195 -2.38 -4.42 16.34
N GLU A 196 -2.29 -4.10 17.63
CA GLU A 196 -1.03 -3.90 18.34
C GLU A 196 -0.80 -5.02 19.35
N LEU A 197 0.36 -5.64 19.26
CA LEU A 197 0.83 -6.73 20.09
C LEU A 197 2.05 -6.24 20.86
N ALA A 198 1.92 -6.09 22.18
CA ALA A 198 2.96 -5.50 23.02
C ALA A 198 3.56 -6.47 24.06
N GLN A 199 2.95 -7.64 24.24
CA GLN A 199 3.42 -8.64 25.20
C GLN A 199 4.15 -9.80 24.50
N PRO A 200 5.15 -10.42 25.15
CA PRO A 200 5.78 -11.62 24.62
C PRO A 200 4.78 -12.77 24.47
N GLY A 201 4.86 -13.47 23.34
CA GLY A 201 3.97 -14.59 23.01
C GLY A 201 3.91 -14.86 21.51
N THR A 202 3.19 -15.91 21.14
CA THR A 202 2.83 -16.18 19.74
C THR A 202 1.35 -15.88 19.55
N TYR A 203 1.04 -15.12 18.51
CA TYR A 203 -0.30 -14.65 18.19
C TYR A 203 -0.65 -14.99 16.75
N LYS A 204 -1.93 -15.22 16.49
CA LYS A 204 -2.53 -15.35 15.17
C LYS A 204 -3.45 -14.16 14.95
N VAL A 205 -3.13 -13.30 14.00
CA VAL A 205 -4.02 -12.22 13.55
C VAL A 205 -4.80 -12.75 12.35
N VAL A 206 -6.10 -12.92 12.53
CA VAL A 206 -7.00 -13.48 11.51
C VAL A 206 -7.66 -12.33 10.75
N ILE A 207 -7.52 -12.36 9.43
CA ILE A 207 -8.03 -11.34 8.51
C ILE A 207 -9.12 -11.96 7.64
N SER A 208 -10.28 -11.31 7.58
CA SER A 208 -11.42 -11.75 6.77
C SER A 208 -11.91 -10.62 5.87
N SER A 209 -12.72 -10.96 4.86
CA SER A 209 -13.40 -9.95 4.05
C SER A 209 -14.26 -9.06 4.92
N GLY A 210 -14.16 -7.74 4.72
CA GLY A 210 -14.92 -6.76 5.49
C GLY A 210 -15.05 -5.43 4.76
N PRO A 211 -15.77 -4.47 5.35
CA PRO A 211 -15.96 -3.17 4.73
C PRO A 211 -14.63 -2.43 4.60
N ALA A 212 -14.42 -1.81 3.44
CA ALA A 212 -13.39 -0.79 3.28
C ALA A 212 -13.75 0.45 4.14
N LEU A 213 -12.75 1.04 4.77
CA LEU A 213 -12.85 2.31 5.47
C LEU A 213 -12.24 3.43 4.61
N PRO A 214 -12.86 4.63 4.57
CA PRO A 214 -12.25 5.77 3.90
C PRO A 214 -10.96 6.17 4.60
N SER A 215 -9.90 6.48 3.85
CA SER A 215 -8.66 7.06 4.40
C SER A 215 -8.86 8.41 5.09
N ALA A 216 -9.95 9.12 4.79
CA ALA A 216 -10.34 10.33 5.49
C ALA A 216 -11.79 10.21 5.92
N LEU A 217 -12.01 10.22 7.23
CA LEU A 217 -13.32 10.04 7.81
C LEU A 217 -13.61 11.11 8.86
N LEU A 218 -14.90 11.38 9.03
CA LEU A 218 -15.40 12.07 10.20
C LEU A 218 -15.83 11.03 11.21
N VAL A 219 -15.33 11.12 12.44
CA VAL A 219 -15.75 10.28 13.57
C VAL A 219 -16.53 11.16 14.55
N LYS A 220 -17.60 10.63 15.11
CA LYS A 220 -18.43 11.34 16.08
C LYS A 220 -18.88 10.40 17.17
N SER A 221 -18.89 10.89 18.40
CA SER A 221 -19.60 10.23 19.51
C SER A 221 -21.02 10.76 19.65
N LEU A 222 -21.94 9.83 19.92
CA LEU A 222 -23.31 10.17 20.29
C LEU A 222 -23.44 10.29 21.81
N GLN A 223 -24.64 10.67 22.28
CA GLN A 223 -24.94 10.79 23.69
C GLN A 223 -24.75 9.47 24.44
N GLN A 224 -24.17 9.56 25.63
CA GLN A 224 -24.00 8.43 26.54
C GLN A 224 -25.37 7.83 26.90
N GLN A 225 -25.43 6.50 26.92
CA GLN A 225 -26.58 5.72 27.34
C GLN A 225 -26.24 4.87 28.57
N THR A 226 -27.25 4.49 29.33
CA THR A 226 -27.10 3.65 30.53
C THR A 226 -28.09 2.50 30.52
N ALA A 227 -27.66 1.35 31.01
CA ALA A 227 -28.50 0.18 31.22
C ALA A 227 -28.08 -0.55 32.51
N THR A 228 -28.96 -1.38 33.05
CA THR A 228 -28.65 -2.25 34.18
C THR A 228 -28.93 -3.68 33.81
N LEU A 229 -27.95 -4.53 34.07
CA LEU A 229 -27.99 -5.97 33.89
C LEU A 229 -28.32 -6.63 35.23
N ALA A 230 -29.34 -7.50 35.24
CA ALA A 230 -29.70 -8.29 36.42
C ALA A 230 -28.57 -9.28 36.81
N PRO A 231 -28.53 -9.75 38.07
CA PRO A 231 -27.61 -10.82 38.47
C PRO A 231 -27.71 -12.05 37.57
N ASN A 232 -26.57 -12.71 37.29
CA ASN A 232 -26.51 -13.94 36.48
C ASN A 232 -27.25 -13.86 35.14
N SER A 233 -27.12 -12.74 34.44
CA SER A 233 -27.88 -12.43 33.23
C SER A 233 -26.97 -11.94 32.09
N GLN A 234 -27.57 -11.66 30.93
CA GLN A 234 -26.93 -10.96 29.83
C GLN A 234 -27.78 -9.79 29.31
N LEU A 235 -27.11 -8.75 28.82
CA LEU A 235 -27.70 -7.60 28.13
C LEU A 235 -27.08 -7.52 26.74
N THR A 236 -27.92 -7.46 25.71
CA THR A 236 -27.49 -7.23 24.32
C THR A 236 -28.07 -5.91 23.83
N VAL A 237 -27.20 -5.04 23.31
CA VAL A 237 -27.57 -3.78 22.66
C VAL A 237 -27.29 -3.91 21.17
N THR A 238 -28.26 -3.51 20.35
CA THR A 238 -28.14 -3.56 18.89
C THR A 238 -28.24 -2.17 18.27
N GLY A 239 -27.60 -1.98 17.13
CA GLY A 239 -27.55 -0.70 16.41
C GLY A 239 -28.93 -0.18 16.01
N ALA A 240 -29.94 -1.06 15.91
CA ALA A 240 -31.33 -0.66 15.65
C ALA A 240 -31.94 0.16 16.79
N GLN A 241 -31.38 0.09 18.00
CA GLN A 241 -31.79 0.89 19.16
C GLN A 241 -31.08 2.25 19.20
N ILE A 242 -30.09 2.47 18.31
CA ILE A 242 -29.28 3.68 18.26
C ILE A 242 -29.81 4.59 17.16
N SER A 243 -30.10 5.84 17.53
CA SER A 243 -30.47 6.88 16.55
C SER A 243 -29.24 7.38 15.81
N VAL A 244 -28.78 6.63 14.81
CA VAL A 244 -27.65 7.01 13.95
C VAL A 244 -28.08 8.14 13.01
N PRO A 245 -27.36 9.29 12.97
CA PRO A 245 -27.71 10.39 12.08
C PRO A 245 -27.68 9.99 10.60
N GLN A 246 -28.49 10.64 9.76
CA GLN A 246 -28.55 10.34 8.33
C GLN A 246 -27.17 10.50 7.67
N GLY A 247 -26.76 9.50 6.87
CA GLY A 247 -25.47 9.49 6.17
C GLY A 247 -24.28 9.09 7.04
N TRP A 248 -24.50 8.76 8.32
CA TRP A 248 -23.51 8.18 9.21
C TRP A 248 -23.72 6.68 9.37
N GLN A 249 -22.66 5.98 9.75
CA GLN A 249 -22.64 4.55 10.01
C GLN A 249 -22.13 4.28 11.42
N LEU A 250 -22.67 3.27 12.08
CA LEU A 250 -22.20 2.85 13.39
C LEU A 250 -20.84 2.14 13.25
N LEU A 251 -19.81 2.68 13.90
CA LEU A 251 -18.48 2.07 13.99
C LEU A 251 -18.44 1.03 15.12
N GLY A 252 -19.02 1.40 16.27
CA GLY A 252 -18.96 0.60 17.48
C GLY A 252 -19.40 1.36 18.72
N TYR A 253 -18.94 0.88 19.88
CA TYR A 253 -19.33 1.37 21.20
C TYR A 253 -18.13 1.43 22.12
N VAL A 254 -18.02 2.50 22.91
CA VAL A 254 -17.24 2.45 24.15
C VAL A 254 -18.16 1.92 25.23
N VAL A 255 -17.77 0.85 25.91
CA VAL A 255 -18.59 0.15 26.92
C VAL A 255 -17.86 0.15 28.25
N PHE A 256 -18.52 0.64 29.30
CA PHE A 256 -18.07 0.60 30.68
C PHE A 256 -19.08 -0.17 31.54
N ALA A 257 -18.71 -1.37 31.95
CA ALA A 257 -19.53 -2.24 32.79
C ALA A 257 -18.93 -2.34 34.19
N TYR A 258 -19.72 -2.08 35.23
CA TYR A 258 -19.23 -2.07 36.61
C TYR A 258 -20.27 -2.57 37.62
N THR A 259 -19.80 -3.12 38.74
CA THR A 259 -20.62 -3.44 39.91
C THR A 259 -19.87 -3.11 41.19
N GLY A 260 -20.61 -2.74 42.22
CA GLY A 260 -20.10 -2.53 43.58
C GLY A 260 -20.78 -3.48 44.54
N SER A 261 -20.02 -4.13 45.41
CA SER A 261 -20.53 -5.00 46.47
C SER A 261 -19.87 -4.68 47.80
N ILE A 262 -20.58 -4.92 48.90
CA ILE A 262 -20.03 -4.87 50.26
C ILE A 262 -20.24 -6.24 50.88
N SER A 263 -19.17 -6.85 51.35
CA SER A 263 -19.20 -8.17 51.99
C SER A 263 -18.27 -8.25 53.18
N LEU A 264 -18.34 -9.34 53.94
CA LEU A 264 -17.38 -9.58 55.02
C LEU A 264 -16.00 -9.89 54.44
N VAL A 265 -14.94 -9.44 55.12
CA VAL A 265 -13.56 -9.77 54.77
C VAL A 265 -13.40 -11.29 54.70
N GLY A 266 -12.84 -11.79 53.58
CA GLY A 266 -12.71 -13.22 53.31
C GLY A 266 -13.94 -13.86 52.63
N GLN A 267 -15.02 -13.11 52.41
CA GLN A 267 -16.18 -13.55 51.62
C GLN A 267 -16.44 -12.60 50.44
N PRO A 268 -15.50 -12.47 49.49
CA PRO A 268 -15.69 -11.60 48.33
C PRO A 268 -16.84 -12.10 47.44
N SER A 269 -17.49 -11.20 46.71
CA SER A 269 -18.46 -11.60 45.69
C SER A 269 -17.73 -12.32 44.56
N SER A 270 -18.11 -13.56 44.28
CA SER A 270 -17.59 -14.33 43.15
C SER A 270 -18.38 -14.05 41.87
N GLY A 271 -17.70 -14.18 40.73
CA GLY A 271 -18.27 -13.95 39.41
C GLY A 271 -17.38 -13.07 38.53
N SER A 272 -17.80 -12.85 37.29
CA SER A 272 -17.07 -12.07 36.30
C SER A 272 -18.01 -11.30 35.38
N ILE A 273 -17.48 -10.25 34.77
CA ILE A 273 -18.12 -9.49 33.69
C ILE A 273 -17.40 -9.84 32.38
N SER A 274 -18.16 -10.30 31.40
CA SER A 274 -17.70 -10.48 30.02
C SER A 274 -18.35 -9.45 29.11
N ILE A 275 -17.58 -8.93 28.15
CA ILE A 275 -18.04 -8.03 27.10
C ILE A 275 -17.68 -8.71 25.79
N GLY A 276 -18.67 -8.96 24.94
CA GLY A 276 -18.55 -9.59 23.63
C GLY A 276 -19.16 -8.73 22.53
N GLY A 277 -18.77 -8.98 21.29
CA GLY A 277 -19.23 -8.23 20.11
C GLY A 277 -18.52 -8.71 18.84
N GLY A 278 -18.50 -7.88 17.80
CA GLY A 278 -17.81 -8.20 16.54
C GLY A 278 -16.29 -8.31 16.74
N LEU A 279 -15.67 -7.22 17.16
CA LEU A 279 -14.25 -7.17 17.56
C LEU A 279 -14.15 -6.36 18.85
N VAL A 280 -13.48 -6.91 19.87
CA VAL A 280 -13.48 -6.34 21.22
C VAL A 280 -12.06 -6.03 21.66
N ASP A 281 -11.84 -4.77 21.98
CA ASP A 281 -10.60 -4.26 22.54
C ASP A 281 -10.79 -3.91 24.02
N ILE A 282 -10.15 -4.69 24.91
CA ILE A 282 -10.26 -4.45 26.36
C ILE A 282 -9.27 -3.38 26.77
N VAL A 283 -9.78 -2.19 27.08
CA VAL A 283 -8.99 -1.04 27.56
C VAL A 283 -8.57 -1.23 29.02
N ASN A 284 -9.48 -1.73 29.85
CA ASN A 284 -9.24 -1.89 31.28
C ASN A 284 -10.11 -3.00 31.88
N ASN A 285 -9.56 -3.77 32.82
CA ASN A 285 -10.29 -4.82 33.54
C ASN A 285 -9.70 -4.95 34.94
N ASN A 286 -10.39 -4.45 35.96
CA ASN A 286 -9.85 -4.34 37.31
C ASN A 286 -10.92 -4.60 38.38
N THR A 287 -10.46 -5.13 39.51
CA THR A 287 -11.22 -5.23 40.76
C THR A 287 -10.46 -4.54 41.87
N LEU A 288 -11.04 -3.48 42.40
CA LEU A 288 -10.53 -2.75 43.55
C LEU A 288 -11.22 -3.25 44.82
N SER A 289 -10.46 -3.36 45.90
CA SER A 289 -10.95 -3.81 47.20
C SER A 289 -10.55 -2.84 48.30
N PHE A 290 -11.51 -2.45 49.13
CA PHE A 290 -11.33 -1.46 50.19
C PHE A 290 -11.82 -2.04 51.51
N ILE A 291 -10.95 -2.09 52.52
CA ILE A 291 -11.35 -2.47 53.87
C ILE A 291 -12.02 -1.28 54.55
N ILE A 292 -13.26 -1.48 55.01
CA ILE A 292 -14.02 -0.45 55.72
C ILE A 292 -13.66 -0.52 57.20
N ARG A 293 -13.11 0.58 57.73
CA ARG A 293 -12.79 0.75 59.16
C ARG A 293 -13.01 2.19 59.59
N SER A 294 -13.33 2.39 60.86
CA SER A 294 -13.33 3.72 61.48
C SER A 294 -11.94 4.11 61.97
N VAL A 295 -11.73 5.40 62.27
CA VAL A 295 -10.51 5.90 62.96
C VAL A 295 -10.33 5.30 64.35
N SER A 296 -11.44 4.84 64.96
CA SER A 296 -11.44 4.05 66.18
C SER A 296 -11.95 2.64 65.90
N TYR A 297 -11.86 1.74 66.89
CA TYR A 297 -12.39 0.38 66.80
C TYR A 297 -13.93 0.29 66.79
N LEU A 298 -14.65 1.42 66.74
CA LEU A 298 -16.13 1.44 66.67
C LEU A 298 -16.67 0.69 65.44
N ILE A 299 -15.95 0.78 64.30
CA ILE A 299 -16.21 -0.04 63.13
C ILE A 299 -14.95 -0.87 62.88
N PRO A 300 -14.92 -2.14 63.33
CA PRO A 300 -13.78 -3.01 63.10
C PRO A 300 -13.65 -3.33 61.60
N PRO A 301 -12.44 -3.67 61.11
CA PRO A 301 -12.14 -3.95 59.69
C PRO A 301 -12.70 -5.31 59.23
N LEU A 302 -14.00 -5.54 59.44
CA LEU A 302 -14.69 -6.77 59.10
C LEU A 302 -15.43 -6.69 57.76
N TRP A 303 -15.63 -5.48 57.23
CA TRP A 303 -16.30 -5.25 55.97
C TRP A 303 -15.30 -4.87 54.87
N GLN A 304 -15.54 -5.37 53.66
CA GLN A 304 -14.78 -5.08 52.46
C GLN A 304 -15.76 -4.61 51.37
N ALA A 305 -15.52 -3.41 50.84
CA ALA A 305 -16.15 -2.97 49.61
C ALA A 305 -15.31 -3.46 48.41
N GLN A 306 -15.98 -3.98 47.39
CA GLN A 306 -15.35 -4.37 46.12
C GLN A 306 -16.00 -3.60 44.98
N LEU A 307 -15.15 -3.04 44.10
CA LEU A 307 -15.57 -2.41 42.85
C LEU A 307 -14.92 -3.19 41.71
N THR A 308 -15.73 -3.90 40.93
CA THR A 308 -15.28 -4.60 39.73
C THR A 308 -15.77 -3.84 38.53
N TYR A 309 -14.86 -3.53 37.60
CA TYR A 309 -15.22 -2.81 36.38
C TYR A 309 -14.38 -3.25 35.18
N LYS A 310 -14.99 -3.11 34.00
CA LYS A 310 -14.39 -3.43 32.71
C LYS A 310 -14.73 -2.33 31.70
N ILE A 311 -13.72 -1.83 31.01
CA ILE A 311 -13.84 -0.85 29.93
C ILE A 311 -13.36 -1.52 28.63
N ALA A 312 -14.18 -1.45 27.59
CA ALA A 312 -13.86 -2.01 26.29
C ALA A 312 -14.33 -1.09 25.16
N ILE A 313 -13.64 -1.15 24.03
CA ILE A 313 -14.14 -0.65 22.75
C ILE A 313 -14.63 -1.86 21.97
N VAL A 314 -15.88 -1.82 21.52
CA VAL A 314 -16.51 -2.91 20.77
C VAL A 314 -16.86 -2.42 19.39
N TYR A 315 -16.20 -2.94 18.36
CA TYR A 315 -16.49 -2.63 16.97
C TYR A 315 -17.59 -3.53 16.42
N GLY A 316 -18.42 -2.94 15.56
CA GLY A 316 -19.56 -3.59 14.93
C GLY A 316 -20.91 -3.06 15.42
N THR A 317 -21.99 -3.67 14.94
CA THR A 317 -23.35 -3.13 15.11
C THR A 317 -24.01 -3.50 16.43
N SER A 318 -23.41 -4.36 17.25
CA SER A 318 -23.98 -4.80 18.52
C SER A 318 -22.91 -5.23 19.50
N PHE A 319 -23.23 -5.16 20.80
CA PHE A 319 -22.41 -5.74 21.86
C PHE A 319 -23.28 -6.47 22.88
N THR A 320 -22.68 -7.42 23.59
CA THR A 320 -23.30 -8.17 24.66
C THR A 320 -22.45 -8.09 25.91
N VAL A 321 -23.09 -7.76 27.04
CA VAL A 321 -22.48 -7.85 28.36
C VAL A 321 -23.10 -9.03 29.10
N THR A 322 -22.27 -9.95 29.58
CA THR A 322 -22.70 -11.12 30.36
C THR A 322 -22.10 -11.04 31.75
N SER A 323 -22.90 -11.35 32.77
CA SER A 323 -22.46 -11.35 34.17
C SER A 323 -22.76 -12.69 34.83
N THR A 324 -21.78 -13.23 35.56
CA THR A 324 -21.96 -14.37 36.48
C THR A 324 -21.97 -13.93 37.95
N LEU A 325 -22.08 -12.62 38.19
CA LEU A 325 -22.13 -12.03 39.52
C LEU A 325 -23.54 -12.14 40.11
N SER A 326 -23.60 -12.29 41.43
CA SER A 326 -24.85 -12.27 42.21
C SER A 326 -25.42 -10.87 42.41
N SER A 327 -24.67 -9.82 42.08
CA SER A 327 -25.11 -8.42 42.10
C SER A 327 -25.46 -7.92 40.69
N PRO A 328 -26.36 -6.93 40.56
CA PRO A 328 -26.59 -6.25 39.30
C PRO A 328 -25.31 -5.58 38.78
N VAL A 329 -25.16 -5.51 37.46
CA VAL A 329 -24.07 -4.81 36.77
C VAL A 329 -24.65 -3.60 36.06
N ASN A 330 -24.08 -2.42 36.29
CA ASN A 330 -24.44 -1.22 35.55
C ASN A 330 -23.57 -1.12 34.31
N VAL A 331 -24.17 -0.73 33.19
CA VAL A 331 -23.51 -0.60 31.89
C VAL A 331 -23.73 0.81 31.37
N ILE A 332 -22.64 1.51 31.12
CA ILE A 332 -22.61 2.78 30.40
C ILE A 332 -22.05 2.49 29.02
N TYR A 333 -22.69 3.00 27.97
CA TYR A 333 -22.16 2.85 26.62
C TYR A 333 -22.32 4.12 25.79
N ILE A 334 -21.34 4.37 24.93
CA ILE A 334 -21.28 5.54 24.05
C ILE A 334 -21.17 5.03 22.60
N PRO A 335 -22.21 5.21 21.77
CA PRO A 335 -22.13 4.86 20.37
C PRO A 335 -21.15 5.78 19.62
N ILE A 336 -20.29 5.18 18.80
CA ILE A 336 -19.33 5.87 17.95
C ILE A 336 -19.77 5.65 16.51
N VAL A 337 -19.94 6.74 15.76
CA VAL A 337 -20.37 6.72 14.37
C VAL A 337 -19.32 7.37 13.49
N TYR A 338 -19.29 6.98 12.22
CA TYR A 338 -18.37 7.54 11.24
C TYR A 338 -19.06 7.76 9.89
N LYS A 339 -18.44 8.58 9.05
CA LYS A 339 -18.74 8.67 7.62
C LYS A 339 -17.53 9.12 6.81
N PRO A 340 -17.49 8.86 5.50
CA PRO A 340 -16.44 9.43 4.63
C PRO A 340 -16.42 10.95 4.72
N ALA A 341 -15.24 11.53 4.88
CA ALA A 341 -15.06 12.97 4.82
C ALA A 341 -15.07 13.46 3.37
N GLN A 342 -15.52 14.70 3.14
CA GLN A 342 -15.42 15.33 1.82
C GLN A 342 -14.00 15.85 1.61
N VAL A 343 -13.22 15.14 0.80
CA VAL A 343 -11.79 15.43 0.59
C VAL A 343 -11.48 15.77 -0.87
N THR A 344 -10.72 16.84 -1.06
CA THR A 344 -10.01 17.11 -2.32
C THR A 344 -8.54 16.77 -2.15
N TRP A 345 -8.06 15.80 -2.90
CA TRP A 345 -6.65 15.37 -2.90
C TRP A 345 -5.85 16.20 -3.89
N LEU A 346 -4.71 16.72 -3.43
CA LEU A 346 -3.74 17.47 -4.22
C LEU A 346 -2.34 16.86 -3.99
N PRO A 347 -1.37 17.10 -4.89
CA PRO A 347 -0.02 16.52 -4.79
C PRO A 347 0.70 16.71 -3.45
N ASP A 348 0.46 17.83 -2.76
CA ASP A 348 1.14 18.21 -1.52
C ASP A 348 0.21 18.30 -0.30
N ARG A 349 -1.10 18.08 -0.48
CA ARG A 349 -2.09 18.29 0.59
C ARG A 349 -3.43 17.60 0.34
N ALA A 350 -4.17 17.35 1.42
CA ALA A 350 -5.58 17.00 1.39
C ALA A 350 -6.42 18.13 2.02
N LEU A 351 -7.51 18.51 1.35
CA LEU A 351 -8.46 19.52 1.82
C LEU A 351 -9.73 18.84 2.31
N VAL A 352 -10.00 18.91 3.60
CA VAL A 352 -11.18 18.31 4.24
C VAL A 352 -12.17 19.39 4.62
N ASN A 353 -13.36 19.37 4.04
CA ASN A 353 -14.41 20.34 4.35
C ASN A 353 -15.34 19.81 5.44
N VAL A 354 -15.50 20.57 6.52
CA VAL A 354 -16.41 20.28 7.64
C VAL A 354 -17.54 21.31 7.67
N THR A 355 -18.77 20.83 7.68
CA THR A 355 -19.99 21.65 7.67
C THR A 355 -20.69 21.65 9.03
N GLN A 356 -21.67 22.53 9.21
CA GLN A 356 -22.46 22.57 10.44
C GLN A 356 -23.26 21.28 10.68
N ASN A 357 -23.72 20.63 9.61
CA ASN A 357 -24.43 19.35 9.70
C ASN A 357 -23.50 18.22 10.16
N ASP A 358 -22.19 18.34 9.89
CA ASP A 358 -21.21 17.34 10.30
C ASP A 358 -20.99 17.35 11.82
N VAL A 359 -21.08 18.51 12.45
CA VAL A 359 -20.84 18.68 13.89
C VAL A 359 -22.11 18.64 14.75
N ALA A 360 -23.29 18.69 14.13
CA ALA A 360 -24.57 18.64 14.84
C ALA A 360 -24.79 17.32 15.59
N ASP A 361 -25.51 17.36 16.71
CA ASP A 361 -25.96 16.20 17.50
C ASP A 361 -24.86 15.29 18.11
N GLY A 362 -23.58 15.65 17.93
CA GLY A 362 -22.44 14.94 18.49
C GLY A 362 -22.00 15.49 19.85
N VAL A 363 -21.48 14.63 20.73
CA VAL A 363 -20.77 15.10 21.94
C VAL A 363 -19.38 15.61 21.56
N TRP A 364 -18.73 14.92 20.63
CA TRP A 364 -17.55 15.41 19.92
C TRP A 364 -17.55 14.90 18.47
N THR A 365 -16.85 15.62 17.60
CA THR A 365 -16.61 15.24 16.21
C THR A 365 -15.14 15.50 15.86
N SER A 366 -14.49 14.56 15.18
CA SER A 366 -13.11 14.68 14.70
C SER A 366 -13.00 14.34 13.21
N ILE A 367 -11.99 14.92 12.58
CA ILE A 367 -11.44 14.39 11.33
C ILE A 367 -10.37 13.37 11.73
N VAL A 368 -10.42 12.19 11.13
CA VAL A 368 -9.36 11.17 11.20
C VAL A 368 -8.86 10.94 9.78
N LEU A 369 -7.54 11.02 9.60
CA LEU A 369 -6.85 10.80 8.35
C LEU A 369 -5.84 9.67 8.55
N GLU A 370 -6.00 8.60 7.78
CA GLU A 370 -5.16 7.41 7.76
C GLU A 370 -4.61 7.25 6.35
N LEU A 371 -3.29 7.37 6.21
CA LEU A 371 -2.58 7.32 4.95
C LEU A 371 -1.73 6.05 4.82
N PRO A 372 -1.52 5.56 3.59
CA PRO A 372 -0.70 4.39 3.36
C PRO A 372 0.80 4.69 3.56
N PRO A 373 1.68 3.68 3.63
CA PRO A 373 3.11 3.84 3.91
C PRO A 373 3.86 4.81 2.98
N LEU A 374 3.38 4.98 1.73
CA LEU A 374 3.96 5.93 0.78
C LEU A 374 3.65 7.41 1.09
N ALA A 375 2.89 7.72 2.14
CA ALA A 375 2.49 9.09 2.46
C ALA A 375 2.70 9.46 3.93
N LYS A 376 3.09 10.70 4.19
CA LYS A 376 3.31 11.24 5.54
C LYS A 376 2.64 12.59 5.73
N ILE A 377 1.81 12.68 6.76
CA ILE A 377 1.19 13.90 7.26
C ILE A 377 2.25 14.69 8.03
N VAL A 378 2.57 15.88 7.53
CA VAL A 378 3.60 16.76 8.12
C VAL A 378 2.97 17.82 9.01
N SER A 379 1.82 18.36 8.60
CA SER A 379 1.12 19.38 9.39
C SER A 379 -0.37 19.43 9.07
N ILE A 380 -1.12 20.02 10.00
CA ILE A 380 -2.54 20.31 9.86
C ILE A 380 -2.72 21.82 10.01
N LYS A 381 -3.35 22.45 9.03
CA LYS A 381 -3.77 23.85 9.08
C LYS A 381 -5.27 23.94 9.26
N THR A 382 -5.72 24.64 10.30
CA THR A 382 -7.13 24.84 10.62
C THR A 382 -7.77 25.94 9.76
N PRO A 383 -9.12 26.00 9.67
CA PRO A 383 -9.84 27.12 9.05
C PRO A 383 -9.43 28.50 9.61
N SER A 384 -9.17 28.57 10.91
CA SER A 384 -8.65 29.76 11.61
C SER A 384 -7.17 30.07 11.35
N ASN A 385 -6.50 29.32 10.47
CA ASN A 385 -5.08 29.39 10.13
C ASN A 385 -4.10 28.98 11.25
N ALA A 386 -4.56 28.31 12.30
CA ALA A 386 -3.64 27.68 13.25
C ALA A 386 -2.90 26.54 12.54
N LEU A 387 -1.59 26.44 12.77
CA LEU A 387 -0.73 25.43 12.17
C LEU A 387 -0.24 24.47 13.25
N ILE A 388 -0.60 23.20 13.11
CA ILE A 388 -0.19 22.10 13.97
C ILE A 388 0.85 21.33 13.19
N THR A 389 2.11 21.50 13.54
CA THR A 389 3.24 20.84 12.84
C THR A 389 3.87 19.88 13.82
N ASN A 390 4.09 18.63 13.37
CA ASN A 390 4.87 17.62 14.09
C ASN A 390 4.50 17.58 15.57
N SER A 391 3.25 17.29 15.87
CA SER A 391 2.65 17.52 17.18
C SER A 391 1.84 16.29 17.55
N THR A 392 2.24 15.62 18.61
CA THR A 392 1.58 14.39 19.10
C THR A 392 0.87 14.71 20.41
N ASP A 393 -0.43 14.41 20.44
CA ASP A 393 -1.35 14.63 21.57
C ASP A 393 -1.32 16.08 22.10
N VAL A 394 -1.55 17.02 21.20
CA VAL A 394 -1.56 18.44 21.52
C VAL A 394 -2.97 18.91 21.88
N GLN A 395 -3.03 19.68 22.96
CA GLN A 395 -4.20 20.42 23.39
C GLN A 395 -4.12 21.86 22.85
N LEU A 396 -5.05 22.22 21.98
CA LEU A 396 -5.15 23.53 21.35
C LEU A 396 -6.24 24.34 22.06
N VAL A 397 -5.89 25.51 22.58
CA VAL A 397 -6.87 26.43 23.16
C VAL A 397 -7.36 27.38 22.07
N TRP A 398 -8.61 27.24 21.64
CA TRP A 398 -9.22 28.21 20.72
C TRP A 398 -10.76 28.20 20.79
N GLY A 399 -11.36 29.38 20.62
CA GLY A 399 -12.82 29.56 20.74
C GLY A 399 -13.36 29.38 22.16
N GLY A 400 -12.52 29.47 23.20
CA GLY A 400 -12.91 29.28 24.60
C GLY A 400 -12.94 27.83 25.09
N GLY A 401 -12.51 26.87 24.27
CA GLY A 401 -12.36 25.45 24.63
C GLY A 401 -10.96 24.90 24.33
N VAL A 402 -10.64 23.74 24.91
CA VAL A 402 -9.45 22.94 24.59
C VAL A 402 -9.86 21.90 23.55
N ARG A 403 -9.10 21.74 22.47
CA ARG A 403 -9.33 20.72 21.43
C ARG A 403 -8.10 19.85 21.29
N MET A 404 -8.30 18.58 21.00
CA MET A 404 -7.19 17.63 20.81
C MET A 404 -6.86 17.50 19.32
N ALA A 405 -5.56 17.47 19.02
CA ALA A 405 -5.05 17.11 17.71
C ALA A 405 -3.76 16.29 17.89
N SER A 406 -3.54 15.35 16.99
CA SER A 406 -2.34 14.53 16.99
C SER A 406 -1.97 14.17 15.56
N ILE A 407 -0.68 14.17 15.28
CA ILE A 407 -0.06 13.52 14.14
C ILE A 407 0.81 12.42 14.73
N SER A 408 0.64 11.19 14.24
CA SER A 408 1.43 10.04 14.67
C SER A 408 2.92 10.29 14.40
N PRO A 409 3.84 9.73 15.20
CA PRO A 409 5.28 9.96 15.01
C PRO A 409 5.82 9.58 13.62
N ASP A 410 5.23 8.57 12.98
CA ASP A 410 5.56 8.13 11.61
C ASP A 410 4.88 8.98 10.51
N GLY A 411 3.88 9.78 10.89
CA GLY A 411 3.09 10.64 10.01
C GLY A 411 2.00 9.91 9.24
N HIS A 412 1.75 8.63 9.46
CA HIS A 412 0.72 7.90 8.70
C HIS A 412 -0.71 8.19 9.17
N GLU A 413 -0.87 8.67 10.40
CA GLU A 413 -2.18 8.90 11.00
C GLU A 413 -2.26 10.28 11.63
N ALA A 414 -3.41 10.90 11.54
CA ALA A 414 -3.68 12.11 12.29
C ALA A 414 -5.16 12.24 12.65
N TYR A 415 -5.41 12.91 13.77
CA TYR A 415 -6.75 13.36 14.11
C TYR A 415 -6.75 14.82 14.54
N ILE A 416 -7.90 15.47 14.34
CA ILE A 416 -8.18 16.79 14.91
C ILE A 416 -9.65 16.88 15.31
N VAL A 417 -9.90 17.29 16.55
CA VAL A 417 -11.26 17.49 17.08
C VAL A 417 -11.83 18.82 16.58
N VAL A 418 -12.83 18.72 15.72
CA VAL A 418 -13.50 19.85 15.05
C VAL A 418 -14.76 20.31 15.80
N GLN A 419 -15.27 19.50 16.72
CA GLN A 419 -16.29 19.91 17.68
C GLN A 419 -16.16 19.15 19.01
N GLU A 420 -16.37 19.85 20.12
CA GLU A 420 -16.52 19.29 21.45
C GLU A 420 -17.57 20.09 22.23
N GLY A 421 -18.60 19.40 22.74
CA GLY A 421 -19.75 20.02 23.39
C GLY A 421 -20.41 21.06 22.47
N ASN A 422 -20.51 22.30 22.94
CA ASN A 422 -21.14 23.39 22.17
C ASN A 422 -20.16 24.17 21.28
N THR A 423 -18.88 23.81 21.28
CA THR A 423 -17.83 24.57 20.59
C THR A 423 -17.42 23.83 19.31
N ALA A 424 -17.60 24.45 18.14
CA ALA A 424 -17.30 23.86 16.84
C ALA A 424 -16.52 24.82 15.93
N GLU A 425 -15.69 24.27 15.04
CA GLU A 425 -15.07 24.98 13.93
C GLU A 425 -15.36 24.25 12.65
N THR A 426 -16.13 24.90 11.81
CA THR A 426 -16.47 24.43 10.48
C THR A 426 -15.63 25.18 9.45
N GLY A 427 -15.46 24.59 8.28
CA GLY A 427 -14.60 25.11 7.22
C GLY A 427 -13.63 24.05 6.71
N VAL A 428 -12.62 24.53 5.98
CA VAL A 428 -11.64 23.66 5.32
C VAL A 428 -10.40 23.48 6.19
N TYR A 429 -10.16 22.24 6.59
CA TYR A 429 -8.90 21.80 7.19
C TYR A 429 -7.95 21.33 6.09
N THR A 430 -6.69 21.77 6.15
CA THR A 430 -5.66 21.39 5.17
C THR A 430 -4.63 20.50 5.84
N PHE A 431 -4.52 19.26 5.40
CA PHE A 431 -3.46 18.33 5.80
C PHE A 431 -2.35 18.42 4.78
N ILE A 432 -1.15 18.83 5.19
CA ILE A 432 0.03 18.84 4.32
C ILE A 432 0.63 17.45 4.32
N ILE A 433 0.81 16.87 3.13
CA ILE A 433 1.19 15.47 2.95
C ILE A 433 2.42 15.42 2.04
N ASP A 434 3.44 14.71 2.50
CA ASP A 434 4.60 14.34 1.70
C ASP A 434 4.40 12.93 1.13
N TRP A 435 4.46 12.80 -0.20
CA TRP A 435 4.24 11.55 -0.92
C TRP A 435 5.54 11.03 -1.53
N LYS A 436 5.81 9.75 -1.32
CA LYS A 436 6.82 9.01 -2.07
C LYS A 436 6.20 8.44 -3.35
N PRO A 437 6.95 8.36 -4.46
CA PRO A 437 6.47 7.68 -5.65
C PRO A 437 6.34 6.17 -5.41
N LEU A 438 5.28 5.57 -5.96
CA LEU A 438 5.16 4.12 -6.10
C LEU A 438 6.20 3.64 -7.13
N LYS A 439 7.01 2.64 -6.78
CA LYS A 439 8.06 2.11 -7.65
C LYS A 439 7.68 0.73 -8.17
N ILE A 440 7.83 0.53 -9.48
CA ILE A 440 7.63 -0.76 -10.15
C ILE A 440 8.89 -1.09 -10.96
N ASP A 441 9.54 -2.18 -10.61
CA ASP A 441 10.71 -2.69 -11.32
C ASP A 441 10.28 -3.55 -12.51
N VAL A 442 10.77 -3.25 -13.70
CA VAL A 442 10.51 -3.97 -14.93
C VAL A 442 11.78 -4.69 -15.35
N VAL A 443 11.76 -6.01 -15.25
CA VAL A 443 12.93 -6.87 -15.50
C VAL A 443 12.67 -7.87 -16.60
N ASN A 444 13.74 -8.27 -17.29
CA ASN A 444 13.68 -9.39 -18.22
C ASN A 444 13.54 -10.69 -17.41
N LYS A 445 12.56 -11.52 -17.78
CA LYS A 445 12.39 -12.85 -17.17
C LYS A 445 13.64 -13.73 -17.29
N PHE A 446 14.47 -13.47 -18.31
CA PHE A 446 15.76 -14.12 -18.49
C PHE A 446 16.86 -13.30 -17.82
N GLY A 447 17.36 -13.78 -16.68
CA GLY A 447 18.51 -13.19 -15.97
C GLY A 447 18.19 -11.99 -15.07
N GLY A 448 16.95 -11.51 -15.01
CA GLY A 448 16.52 -10.47 -14.06
C GLY A 448 17.10 -9.07 -14.32
N ALA A 449 17.74 -8.86 -15.47
CA ALA A 449 18.30 -7.56 -15.82
C ALA A 449 17.16 -6.53 -16.06
N PRO A 450 17.33 -5.27 -15.63
CA PRO A 450 16.36 -4.21 -15.91
C PRO A 450 16.12 -4.02 -17.41
N VAL A 451 14.87 -3.76 -17.78
CA VAL A 451 14.48 -3.55 -19.18
C VAL A 451 14.62 -2.08 -19.57
N SER A 452 15.44 -1.78 -20.60
CA SER A 452 15.51 -0.46 -21.22
C SER A 452 14.35 -0.23 -22.22
N ASP A 453 14.19 0.99 -22.74
CA ASP A 453 13.21 1.31 -23.80
C ASP A 453 11.75 1.06 -23.43
N ILE A 454 11.44 1.19 -22.14
CA ILE A 454 10.08 1.16 -21.62
C ILE A 454 9.50 2.57 -21.55
N THR A 455 8.20 2.66 -21.80
CA THR A 455 7.38 3.84 -21.54
C THR A 455 6.19 3.41 -20.69
N ALA A 456 5.77 4.25 -19.74
CA ALA A 456 4.66 3.93 -18.86
C ALA A 456 3.69 5.11 -18.73
N SER A 457 2.43 4.80 -18.45
CA SER A 457 1.38 5.78 -18.17
C SER A 457 0.46 5.27 -17.05
N ALA A 458 -0.05 6.17 -16.22
CA ALA A 458 -0.84 5.83 -15.04
C ALA A 458 -2.00 6.81 -14.84
N GLY A 459 -2.97 6.82 -15.77
CA GLY A 459 -4.17 7.64 -15.68
C GLY A 459 -3.89 9.13 -15.43
N GLU A 460 -4.29 9.62 -14.25
CA GLU A 460 -4.12 11.02 -13.82
C GLU A 460 -2.74 11.32 -13.21
N TYR A 461 -1.92 10.31 -12.95
CA TYR A 461 -0.64 10.46 -12.28
C TYR A 461 0.49 10.75 -13.27
N ASN A 462 1.46 11.55 -12.81
CA ASN A 462 2.73 11.70 -13.49
C ASN A 462 3.55 10.42 -13.33
N VAL A 463 4.25 10.03 -14.40
CA VAL A 463 5.09 8.83 -14.43
C VAL A 463 6.49 9.21 -14.92
N ALA A 464 7.50 8.79 -14.17
CA ALA A 464 8.90 8.84 -14.59
C ALA A 464 9.40 7.42 -14.83
N VAL A 465 10.26 7.25 -15.84
CA VAL A 465 10.83 5.95 -16.19
C VAL A 465 12.33 6.09 -16.34
N SER A 466 13.09 5.25 -15.63
CA SER A 466 14.55 5.27 -15.65
C SER A 466 15.11 3.88 -15.38
N ASN A 467 15.99 3.38 -16.25
CA ASN A 467 16.69 2.10 -16.09
C ASN A 467 15.79 0.92 -15.65
N GLY A 468 14.64 0.74 -16.29
CA GLY A 468 13.71 -0.34 -15.96
C GLY A 468 12.87 -0.09 -14.69
N VAL A 469 13.00 1.06 -14.04
CA VAL A 469 12.15 1.45 -12.92
C VAL A 469 11.09 2.44 -13.40
N VAL A 470 9.82 2.13 -13.09
CA VAL A 470 8.68 3.02 -13.30
C VAL A 470 8.31 3.64 -11.95
N GLU A 471 8.42 4.96 -11.83
CA GLU A 471 8.02 5.73 -10.66
C GLU A 471 6.71 6.47 -10.95
N VAL A 472 5.67 6.18 -10.17
CA VAL A 472 4.36 6.82 -10.28
C VAL A 472 4.17 7.78 -9.10
N TYR A 473 4.01 9.07 -9.40
CA TYR A 473 3.83 10.11 -8.38
C TYR A 473 2.37 10.17 -7.91
N VAL A 474 2.04 9.30 -6.97
CA VAL A 474 0.72 9.20 -6.34
C VAL A 474 0.46 10.35 -5.36
N TYR A 475 -0.81 10.74 -5.22
CA TYR A 475 -1.23 11.79 -4.28
C TYR A 475 -2.59 11.54 -3.63
N LYS A 476 -3.15 10.34 -3.80
CA LYS A 476 -4.39 9.90 -3.17
C LYS A 476 -4.31 8.42 -2.81
N PRO A 477 -4.96 7.99 -1.70
CA PRO A 477 -4.89 6.62 -1.20
C PRO A 477 -5.87 5.69 -1.94
N SER A 478 -5.53 5.32 -3.17
CA SER A 478 -6.32 4.41 -3.99
C SER A 478 -5.43 3.46 -4.80
N PRO A 479 -5.96 2.30 -5.24
CA PRO A 479 -5.27 1.46 -6.22
C PRO A 479 -4.80 2.24 -7.45
N VAL A 480 -3.69 1.80 -8.04
CA VAL A 480 -3.05 2.43 -9.19
C VAL A 480 -2.97 1.44 -10.34
N GLU A 481 -3.46 1.86 -11.50
CA GLU A 481 -3.30 1.14 -12.76
C GLU A 481 -2.18 1.77 -13.59
N VAL A 482 -1.24 0.95 -14.04
CA VAL A 482 -0.09 1.38 -14.86
C VAL A 482 -0.05 0.57 -16.14
N GLN A 483 -0.04 1.25 -17.28
CA GLN A 483 0.18 0.64 -18.58
C GLN A 483 1.64 0.81 -18.98
N ILE A 484 2.33 -0.29 -19.23
CA ILE A 484 3.73 -0.34 -19.62
C ILE A 484 3.80 -0.80 -21.07
N ALA A 485 4.55 -0.08 -21.89
CA ALA A 485 4.89 -0.44 -23.26
C ALA A 485 6.42 -0.57 -23.40
N TYR A 486 6.86 -1.51 -24.24
CA TYR A 486 8.25 -1.74 -24.57
C TYR A 486 8.46 -1.49 -26.06
N LYS A 487 9.37 -0.58 -26.41
CA LYS A 487 9.59 -0.13 -27.80
C LYS A 487 8.29 0.27 -28.52
N GLY A 488 7.35 0.90 -27.80
CA GLY A 488 6.05 1.33 -28.32
C GLY A 488 4.99 0.23 -28.47
N VAL A 489 5.30 -1.02 -28.10
CA VAL A 489 4.33 -2.14 -28.08
C VAL A 489 3.79 -2.32 -26.65
N PRO A 490 2.46 -2.39 -26.44
CA PRO A 490 1.88 -2.68 -25.14
C PRO A 490 2.45 -3.97 -24.55
N ALA A 491 3.03 -3.88 -23.35
CA ALA A 491 3.76 -4.97 -22.72
C ALA A 491 3.07 -5.51 -21.47
N ALA A 492 2.61 -4.64 -20.57
CA ALA A 492 1.93 -5.03 -19.35
C ALA A 492 0.86 -4.02 -18.92
N ASN A 493 -0.24 -4.54 -18.36
CA ASN A 493 -1.18 -3.79 -17.54
C ASN A 493 -0.95 -4.22 -16.09
N VAL A 494 -0.58 -3.26 -15.24
CA VAL A 494 -0.25 -3.51 -13.83
C VAL A 494 -1.31 -2.86 -12.97
N LEU A 495 -1.90 -3.61 -12.04
CA LEU A 495 -2.77 -3.09 -10.99
C LEU A 495 -2.06 -3.28 -9.65
N VAL A 496 -1.76 -2.17 -8.98
CA VAL A 496 -1.22 -2.16 -7.61
C VAL A 496 -2.35 -1.76 -6.67
N GLN A 497 -2.76 -2.68 -5.79
CA GLN A 497 -3.88 -2.45 -4.88
C GLN A 497 -3.47 -1.70 -3.60
N SER A 498 -2.28 -1.98 -3.07
CA SER A 498 -1.73 -1.35 -1.86
C SER A 498 -0.61 -0.36 -2.18
N LEU A 499 -0.64 0.81 -1.54
CA LEU A 499 0.37 1.86 -1.72
C LEU A 499 1.46 1.75 -0.66
N ASP A 500 2.28 0.71 -0.78
CA ASP A 500 3.29 0.36 0.21
C ASP A 500 4.73 0.40 -0.34
N ASP A 501 5.71 0.17 0.53
CA ASP A 501 7.13 0.08 0.19
C ASP A 501 7.53 -1.36 -0.25
N SER A 502 6.58 -2.25 -0.56
CA SER A 502 6.88 -3.63 -0.98
C SER A 502 7.47 -3.67 -2.41
N PRO A 503 8.27 -4.69 -2.77
CA PRO A 503 8.86 -4.78 -4.09
C PRO A 503 7.81 -5.17 -5.13
N HIS A 504 7.58 -4.27 -6.09
CA HIS A 504 6.66 -4.50 -7.21
C HIS A 504 7.46 -4.83 -8.48
N THR A 505 7.68 -6.11 -8.76
CA THR A 505 8.46 -6.53 -9.95
C THR A 505 7.58 -7.10 -11.05
N VAL A 506 7.64 -6.50 -12.24
CA VAL A 506 7.02 -6.96 -13.48
C VAL A 506 8.06 -7.65 -14.35
N GLN A 507 7.82 -8.92 -14.66
CA GLN A 507 8.71 -9.71 -15.52
C GLN A 507 8.20 -9.72 -16.96
N LEU A 508 8.99 -9.16 -17.88
CA LEU A 508 8.71 -9.20 -19.31
C LEU A 508 9.50 -10.32 -19.98
N GLY A 509 8.84 -11.07 -20.86
CA GLY A 509 9.53 -12.03 -21.73
C GLY A 509 10.17 -11.32 -22.91
N ILE A 510 11.50 -11.19 -22.92
CA ILE A 510 12.23 -10.53 -24.01
C ILE A 510 13.18 -11.55 -24.64
N TYR A 511 12.89 -11.89 -25.89
CA TYR A 511 13.48 -13.00 -26.62
C TYR A 511 14.38 -12.56 -27.76
N ASN A 512 15.26 -13.47 -28.17
CA ASN A 512 16.04 -13.38 -29.38
C ASN A 512 15.38 -14.27 -30.43
N VAL A 513 14.73 -13.66 -31.41
CA VAL A 513 13.99 -14.38 -32.45
C VAL A 513 14.88 -14.57 -33.66
N GLN A 514 15.14 -15.82 -34.04
CA GLN A 514 15.84 -16.17 -35.26
C GLN A 514 14.83 -16.62 -36.31
N VAL A 515 14.75 -15.91 -37.43
CA VAL A 515 13.95 -16.32 -38.59
C VAL A 515 14.88 -16.92 -39.63
N ILE A 516 14.55 -18.12 -40.09
CA ILE A 516 15.26 -18.83 -41.15
C ILE A 516 14.32 -18.94 -42.36
N VAL A 517 14.69 -18.29 -43.46
CA VAL A 517 13.90 -18.29 -44.69
C VAL A 517 14.49 -19.32 -45.66
N VAL A 518 13.66 -20.29 -46.04
CA VAL A 518 14.05 -21.35 -46.97
C VAL A 518 13.15 -21.41 -48.19
N GLY A 519 13.67 -21.90 -49.30
CA GLY A 519 12.90 -22.21 -50.50
C GLY A 519 12.11 -23.51 -50.38
N ALA A 520 11.39 -23.85 -51.45
CA ALA A 520 10.58 -25.05 -51.53
C ALA A 520 11.40 -26.36 -51.40
N LEU A 521 12.70 -26.30 -51.69
CA LEU A 521 13.65 -27.42 -51.56
C LEU A 521 14.52 -27.31 -50.29
N ASN A 522 14.12 -26.50 -49.31
CA ASN A 522 14.86 -26.18 -48.08
C ASN A 522 16.23 -25.53 -48.29
N GLN A 523 16.48 -24.96 -49.47
CA GLN A 523 17.67 -24.16 -49.74
C GLN A 523 17.55 -22.78 -49.07
N PRO A 524 18.62 -22.21 -48.51
CA PRO A 524 18.58 -20.92 -47.84
C PRO A 524 18.29 -19.79 -48.84
N ILE A 525 17.50 -18.79 -48.42
CA ILE A 525 17.16 -17.62 -49.22
C ILE A 525 17.88 -16.39 -48.67
N PRO A 526 18.98 -15.93 -49.29
CA PRO A 526 19.70 -14.73 -48.85
C PRO A 526 18.99 -13.43 -49.30
N ASN A 527 19.26 -12.33 -48.60
CA ASN A 527 18.74 -10.99 -48.88
C ASN A 527 17.21 -10.87 -48.90
N ALA A 528 16.50 -11.81 -48.27
CA ALA A 528 15.06 -11.69 -48.05
C ALA A 528 14.80 -10.63 -46.99
N GLN A 529 13.93 -9.66 -47.29
CA GLN A 529 13.51 -8.64 -46.34
C GLN A 529 12.47 -9.26 -45.41
N VAL A 530 12.77 -9.30 -44.11
CA VAL A 530 11.93 -9.88 -43.08
C VAL A 530 11.49 -8.79 -42.12
N SER A 531 10.20 -8.73 -41.79
CA SER A 531 9.65 -7.85 -40.75
C SER A 531 8.70 -8.61 -39.83
N ILE A 532 8.68 -8.24 -38.55
CA ILE A 532 7.71 -8.74 -37.58
C ILE A 532 6.55 -7.74 -37.53
N ASN A 533 5.39 -8.10 -38.07
CA ASN A 533 4.23 -7.22 -38.01
C ASN A 533 3.72 -7.14 -36.56
N GLY A 534 3.50 -5.91 -36.07
CA GLY A 534 3.10 -5.65 -34.68
C GLY A 534 4.28 -5.44 -33.72
N PHE A 535 5.52 -5.47 -34.20
CA PHE A 535 6.71 -5.13 -33.43
C PHE A 535 7.71 -4.35 -34.32
N PRO A 536 8.42 -3.32 -33.83
CA PRO A 536 9.33 -2.53 -34.66
C PRO A 536 10.65 -3.27 -34.93
N ALA A 537 10.59 -4.37 -35.68
CA ALA A 537 11.75 -5.17 -36.08
C ALA A 537 11.68 -5.54 -37.58
N SER A 538 12.74 -5.19 -38.30
CA SER A 538 12.93 -5.53 -39.72
C SER A 538 14.41 -5.70 -40.05
N GLY A 539 14.74 -6.59 -40.99
CA GLY A 539 16.11 -6.87 -41.41
C GLY A 539 16.17 -7.76 -42.65
N ALA A 540 17.38 -8.03 -43.14
CA ALA A 540 17.60 -8.90 -44.30
C ALA A 540 18.27 -10.21 -43.88
N THR A 541 17.93 -11.31 -44.55
CA THR A 541 18.60 -12.60 -44.32
C THR A 541 20.04 -12.62 -44.87
N ASP A 542 20.92 -13.27 -44.13
CA ASP A 542 22.32 -13.49 -44.52
C ASP A 542 22.48 -14.63 -45.56
N ALA A 543 23.72 -15.01 -45.85
CA ALA A 543 24.04 -16.10 -46.78
C ALA A 543 23.49 -17.49 -46.34
N SER A 544 23.20 -17.67 -45.05
CA SER A 544 22.55 -18.87 -44.51
C SER A 544 21.02 -18.81 -44.57
N GLY A 545 20.45 -17.72 -45.08
CA GLY A 545 19.02 -17.48 -45.11
C GLY A 545 18.46 -17.10 -43.74
N SER A 546 19.30 -16.65 -42.80
CA SER A 546 18.88 -16.34 -41.43
C SER A 546 18.95 -14.84 -41.12
N VAL A 547 18.04 -14.37 -40.27
CA VAL A 547 18.07 -13.06 -39.64
C VAL A 547 17.71 -13.21 -38.16
N ALA A 548 18.41 -12.48 -37.29
CA ALA A 548 18.17 -12.49 -35.85
C ALA A 548 17.64 -11.13 -35.39
N PHE A 549 16.51 -11.14 -34.70
CA PHE A 549 15.90 -10.00 -34.03
C PHE A 549 16.13 -10.10 -32.53
N GLN A 550 16.91 -9.18 -31.99
CA GLN A 550 17.21 -9.12 -30.56
C GLN A 550 16.13 -8.32 -29.83
N GLY A 551 15.73 -8.82 -28.67
CA GLY A 551 14.80 -8.13 -27.79
C GLY A 551 13.40 -7.98 -28.36
N VAL A 552 12.81 -9.08 -28.83
CA VAL A 552 11.39 -9.18 -29.23
C VAL A 552 10.56 -9.54 -28.02
N LEU A 553 9.50 -8.78 -27.76
CA LEU A 553 8.60 -9.02 -26.64
C LEU A 553 7.81 -10.32 -26.84
N GLN A 554 7.56 -11.05 -25.76
CA GLN A 554 6.70 -12.23 -25.72
C GLN A 554 5.33 -11.92 -26.33
N GLY A 555 4.81 -12.81 -27.16
CA GLY A 555 3.53 -12.61 -27.80
C GLY A 555 3.37 -13.38 -29.10
N ASN A 556 2.21 -13.18 -29.74
CA ASN A 556 1.91 -13.73 -31.05
C ASN A 556 1.99 -12.62 -32.08
N TYR A 557 2.75 -12.86 -33.14
CA TYR A 557 3.01 -11.93 -34.23
C TYR A 557 2.83 -12.63 -35.58
N THR A 558 2.93 -11.84 -36.66
CA THR A 558 3.04 -12.38 -38.02
C THR A 558 4.36 -11.91 -38.62
N VAL A 559 5.15 -12.83 -39.15
CA VAL A 559 6.38 -12.51 -39.88
C VAL A 559 6.04 -12.33 -41.35
N SER A 560 6.44 -11.20 -41.94
CA SER A 560 6.35 -10.95 -43.38
C SER A 560 7.72 -11.07 -44.01
N VAL A 561 7.81 -11.84 -45.09
CA VAL A 561 9.02 -12.05 -45.88
C VAL A 561 8.77 -11.55 -47.30
N ASN A 562 9.62 -10.65 -47.77
CA ASN A 562 9.64 -10.13 -49.13
C ASN A 562 10.97 -10.47 -49.79
N VAL A 563 10.92 -11.18 -50.91
CA VAL A 563 12.10 -11.50 -51.73
C VAL A 563 11.99 -10.76 -53.06
N ALA A 564 12.95 -9.85 -53.30
CA ALA A 564 13.09 -9.07 -54.54
C ALA A 564 11.79 -8.38 -55.02
N ASN A 565 10.91 -7.99 -54.10
CA ASN A 565 9.61 -7.36 -54.36
C ASN A 565 8.67 -8.17 -55.27
N ARG A 566 8.88 -9.50 -55.34
CA ARG A 566 8.14 -10.43 -56.21
C ARG A 566 7.46 -11.55 -55.44
N VAL A 567 8.09 -12.02 -54.35
CA VAL A 567 7.54 -13.08 -53.51
C VAL A 567 7.26 -12.52 -52.13
N HIS A 568 6.00 -12.57 -51.72
CA HIS A 568 5.55 -12.16 -50.39
C HIS A 568 4.95 -13.36 -49.67
N VAL A 569 5.52 -13.70 -48.52
CA VAL A 569 5.05 -14.80 -47.66
C VAL A 569 4.83 -14.26 -46.26
N THR A 570 3.75 -14.70 -45.62
CA THR A 570 3.48 -14.41 -44.22
C THR A 570 3.38 -15.72 -43.44
N ASP A 571 3.94 -15.75 -42.22
CA ASP A 571 3.85 -16.90 -41.33
C ASP A 571 3.57 -16.46 -39.89
N GLY A 572 2.96 -17.34 -39.10
CA GLY A 572 2.69 -17.08 -37.69
C GLY A 572 3.97 -17.20 -36.86
N LEU A 573 4.17 -16.27 -35.92
CA LEU A 573 5.28 -16.30 -34.97
C LEU A 573 4.73 -16.26 -33.54
N THR A 574 4.90 -17.35 -32.79
CA THR A 574 4.69 -17.36 -31.34
C THR A 574 6.03 -17.20 -30.65
N VAL A 575 6.23 -16.05 -30.00
CA VAL A 575 7.41 -15.76 -29.19
C VAL A 575 7.08 -16.14 -27.75
N ASP A 576 7.40 -17.38 -27.37
CA ASP A 576 7.26 -17.89 -26.01
C ASP A 576 8.16 -19.12 -25.81
N GLY A 577 8.35 -19.53 -24.54
CA GLY A 577 9.10 -20.72 -24.16
C GLY A 577 10.14 -20.47 -23.05
N PRO A 578 10.74 -21.55 -22.52
CA PRO A 578 11.68 -21.50 -21.40
C PRO A 578 13.08 -21.00 -21.80
N SER A 579 13.40 -20.97 -23.10
CA SER A 579 14.69 -20.50 -23.63
C SER A 579 14.57 -19.09 -24.18
N GLN A 580 15.59 -18.25 -23.99
CA GLN A 580 15.59 -16.88 -24.51
C GLN A 580 15.58 -16.83 -26.05
N THR A 581 16.01 -17.89 -26.73
CA THR A 581 16.02 -17.96 -28.20
C THR A 581 14.81 -18.70 -28.74
N VAL A 582 14.13 -18.08 -29.71
CA VAL A 582 13.00 -18.68 -30.47
C VAL A 582 13.38 -18.73 -31.93
N THR A 583 13.25 -19.91 -32.57
CA THR A 583 13.57 -20.09 -33.99
C THR A 583 12.30 -20.37 -34.79
N LEU A 584 12.08 -19.59 -35.85
CA LEU A 584 11.01 -19.79 -36.83
C LEU A 584 11.60 -20.12 -38.21
N VAL A 585 11.07 -21.15 -38.86
CA VAL A 585 11.45 -21.50 -40.23
C VAL A 585 10.32 -21.16 -41.19
N VAL A 586 10.52 -20.14 -42.03
CA VAL A 586 9.53 -19.69 -43.03
C VAL A 586 9.85 -20.32 -44.38
N LYS A 587 8.91 -21.12 -44.90
CA LYS A 587 9.04 -21.74 -46.23
C LYS A 587 8.46 -20.85 -47.31
N THR A 588 9.25 -20.59 -48.36
CA THR A 588 8.85 -19.82 -49.54
C THR A 588 8.63 -20.76 -50.74
N PRO A 589 7.80 -20.37 -51.73
CA PRO A 589 7.60 -21.16 -52.94
C PRO A 589 8.77 -21.06 -53.94
N ILE A 590 9.94 -20.59 -53.53
CA ILE A 590 11.11 -20.35 -54.40
C ILE A 590 11.88 -21.66 -54.60
N ILE A 591 12.20 -22.02 -55.85
CA ILE A 591 13.03 -23.20 -56.20
C ILE A 591 14.47 -22.78 -56.51
N ALA A 592 14.69 -21.60 -57.10
CA ALA A 592 16.03 -21.07 -57.39
C ALA A 592 16.03 -19.55 -57.45
N ILE A 593 17.20 -18.93 -57.25
CA ILE A 593 17.44 -17.51 -57.53
C ILE A 593 18.51 -17.44 -58.61
N VAL A 594 18.17 -16.85 -59.77
CA VAL A 594 19.08 -16.73 -60.92
C VAL A 594 19.18 -15.26 -61.30
N GLY A 595 20.39 -14.70 -61.28
CA GLY A 595 20.61 -13.27 -61.61
C GLY A 595 19.84 -12.30 -60.70
N GLY A 596 19.59 -12.65 -59.43
CA GLY A 596 18.81 -11.84 -58.48
C GLY A 596 17.29 -12.00 -58.60
N VAL A 597 16.79 -12.78 -59.56
CA VAL A 597 15.35 -13.01 -59.76
C VAL A 597 14.93 -14.35 -59.13
N PRO A 598 13.93 -14.37 -58.23
CA PRO A 598 13.40 -15.60 -57.66
C PRO A 598 12.50 -16.34 -58.65
N ILE A 599 12.74 -17.64 -58.84
CA ILE A 599 11.92 -18.56 -59.66
C ILE A 599 11.06 -19.40 -58.72
N THR A 600 9.74 -19.33 -58.86
CA THR A 600 8.79 -20.04 -57.99
C THR A 600 8.36 -21.40 -58.54
N VAL A 601 7.72 -22.22 -57.72
CA VAL A 601 7.07 -23.48 -58.13
C VAL A 601 6.09 -23.27 -59.28
N THR A 602 5.36 -22.15 -59.30
CA THR A 602 4.42 -21.83 -60.37
C THR A 602 5.13 -21.43 -61.67
N ASP A 603 6.27 -20.73 -61.58
CA ASP A 603 7.09 -20.40 -62.76
C ASP A 603 7.66 -21.68 -63.41
N ALA A 604 8.12 -22.61 -62.58
CA ALA A 604 8.63 -23.90 -63.03
C ALA A 604 7.53 -24.80 -63.63
N ALA A 605 6.33 -24.81 -63.06
CA ALA A 605 5.18 -25.54 -63.59
C ALA A 605 4.69 -24.97 -64.93
N ALA A 606 4.68 -23.65 -65.08
CA ALA A 606 4.35 -22.99 -66.35
C ALA A 606 5.35 -23.32 -67.48
N ALA A 607 6.65 -23.43 -67.13
CA ALA A 607 7.68 -23.87 -68.07
C ALA A 607 7.55 -25.36 -68.46
N ALA A 608 7.12 -26.23 -67.52
CA ALA A 608 6.87 -27.65 -67.79
C ALA A 608 5.59 -27.92 -68.59
N GLY A 609 4.61 -27.00 -68.53
CA GLY A 609 3.27 -27.17 -69.13
C GLY A 609 3.10 -26.75 -70.60
N GLY A 610 4.08 -26.10 -71.25
CA GLY A 610 3.94 -25.81 -72.69
C GLY A 610 4.71 -24.65 -73.33
N VAL A 611 5.78 -24.10 -72.75
CA VAL A 611 6.69 -23.20 -73.48
C VAL A 611 8.13 -23.64 -73.22
N SER A 612 8.82 -24.03 -74.28
CA SER A 612 10.19 -24.58 -74.26
C SER A 612 11.14 -23.73 -73.41
N ALA A 613 12.10 -24.38 -72.74
CA ALA A 613 13.13 -23.75 -71.89
C ALA A 613 13.89 -22.57 -72.55
N ALA A 614 13.85 -22.45 -73.88
CA ALA A 614 14.37 -21.33 -74.65
C ALA A 614 13.60 -19.99 -74.42
N GLY A 615 12.29 -20.03 -74.15
CA GLY A 615 11.46 -18.83 -73.97
C GLY A 615 11.70 -18.10 -72.65
N LEU A 616 11.89 -18.84 -71.55
CA LEU A 616 12.20 -18.28 -70.23
C LEU A 616 13.61 -17.67 -70.20
N ALA A 617 14.58 -18.30 -70.87
CA ALA A 617 15.93 -17.79 -71.03
C ALA A 617 15.97 -16.50 -71.87
N LEU A 618 15.18 -16.41 -72.96
CA LEU A 618 15.10 -15.18 -73.78
C LEU A 618 14.41 -14.02 -73.06
N ALA A 619 13.38 -14.29 -72.25
CA ALA A 619 12.68 -13.27 -71.47
C ALA A 619 13.54 -12.71 -70.32
N LEU A 620 14.27 -13.58 -69.61
CA LEU A 620 15.24 -13.18 -68.58
C LEU A 620 16.41 -12.40 -69.19
N ARG A 621 16.90 -12.78 -70.38
CA ARG A 621 17.97 -12.07 -71.10
C ARG A 621 17.54 -10.69 -71.61
N ARG A 622 16.27 -10.52 -72.04
CA ARG A 622 15.72 -9.21 -72.45
C ARG A 622 15.44 -8.26 -71.27
N MET A 623 15.19 -8.76 -70.06
CA MET A 623 15.06 -7.92 -68.87
C MET A 623 16.41 -7.52 -68.29
N MET A 624 17.42 -8.41 -68.31
CA MET A 624 18.79 -8.09 -67.87
C MET A 624 19.54 -7.16 -68.82
N SER A 625 19.14 -7.02 -70.08
CA SER A 625 19.78 -6.14 -71.07
C SER A 625 19.18 -4.72 -71.13
N LYS A 626 18.29 -4.34 -70.21
CA LYS A 626 17.61 -3.02 -70.25
C LYS A 626 18.17 -1.99 -69.27
N GLU A 627 19.18 -2.34 -68.48
CA GLU A 627 19.97 -1.43 -67.64
C GLU A 627 21.45 -1.41 -68.11
N SER A 628 21.69 -0.82 -69.28
CA SER A 628 22.96 -0.20 -69.67
C SER A 628 22.70 0.60 -70.95
N GLY A 629 23.01 1.91 -70.93
CA GLY A 629 22.87 2.83 -72.06
C GLY A 629 23.68 2.39 -73.28
N GLU A 630 23.62 3.03 -74.44
CA GLU A 630 23.27 4.39 -74.84
C GLU A 630 23.15 4.37 -76.39
N ALA A 631 22.77 5.50 -77.01
CA ALA A 631 22.64 5.83 -78.45
C ALA A 631 23.32 4.87 -79.48
N VAL A 632 22.73 4.60 -80.66
CA VAL A 632 22.62 5.53 -81.79
C VAL A 632 21.47 5.11 -82.73
N ALA A 633 20.61 6.06 -83.10
CA ALA A 633 19.81 5.96 -84.32
C ALA A 633 19.67 7.36 -84.96
N GLU A 634 20.48 7.58 -85.99
CA GLU A 634 20.34 8.55 -87.09
C GLU A 634 21.03 7.82 -88.26
N VAL A 635 20.54 7.69 -89.49
CA VAL A 635 19.66 8.51 -90.34
C VAL A 635 19.02 7.56 -91.37
N GLU A 636 17.78 7.81 -91.81
CA GLU A 636 17.35 7.42 -93.15
C GLU A 636 16.75 8.66 -93.82
N GLU A 637 17.33 9.06 -94.95
CA GLU A 637 16.82 10.13 -95.81
C GLU A 637 16.45 9.52 -97.17
N ILE A 638 15.21 9.83 -97.59
CA ILE A 638 14.45 9.52 -98.82
C ILE A 638 13.77 8.15 -98.89
#